data_AF-A0A5N1JSY9-F1
#
_entry.id   AF-A0A5N1JSY9-F1
#
_cell.length_a   1.000
_cell.length_b   1.000
_cell.length_c   1.000
_cell.angle_alpha   90.00
_cell.angle_beta   90.00
_cell.angle_gamma   90.00
#
_symmetry.space_group_name_H-M   'P 1'
#
loop_
_entity.id
_entity.type
_entity.pdbx_description
1 polymer ?
#
loop_
_entity_poly.entity_id
_entity_poly.type
_entity_poly.pdbx_seq_one_letter_code
_entity_poly.pdbx_strand_id
1 'polypeptide(L)'
;MNALIDLKQIQYLEDETNNQARFLRESSFGWANVDIDNDAFRGMMTAHFQATNLNNQLRSLHQACKDYSVGNFEPYLDLFNRYRTELGGTWGYDPFAHLAHYFNAEYTTALPAVIEQYDCLVYMDCGYPKERNEQLEGIRKNNTGTNYSSNVVIDIEIGPSLKGYDEFYARCLSLINEYRKIGDVEECAKKILALFEPSVFKSRTS
;
A
#
# COMPACT_ATOMS: atom_id res chain seq x y z
N MET A 1 13.28 11.77 -14.75
CA MET A 1 11.91 11.30 -14.55
C MET A 1 11.61 11.55 -13.07
N ASN A 2 10.52 12.25 -12.74
CA ASN A 2 10.18 12.50 -11.34
C ASN A 2 9.55 11.22 -10.78
N ALA A 3 9.96 10.83 -9.58
CA ALA A 3 9.32 9.78 -8.83
C ALA A 3 7.90 10.22 -8.42
N LEU A 4 6.99 9.25 -8.40
CA LEU A 4 5.56 9.44 -8.16
C LEU A 4 5.07 8.69 -6.91
N ILE A 5 5.79 7.65 -6.49
CA ILE A 5 5.47 6.84 -5.31
C ILE A 5 6.69 6.72 -4.40
N ASP A 6 6.53 7.07 -3.13
CA ASP A 6 7.51 6.75 -2.08
C ASP A 6 7.03 5.54 -1.26
N LEU A 7 7.68 4.38 -1.44
CA LEU A 7 7.35 3.16 -0.68
C LEU A 7 7.54 3.33 0.83
N LYS A 8 8.36 4.27 1.30
CA LYS A 8 8.49 4.55 2.73
C LYS A 8 7.24 5.23 3.28
N GLN A 9 6.69 6.18 2.53
CA GLN A 9 5.43 6.83 2.89
C GLN A 9 4.27 5.83 2.86
N ILE A 10 4.22 4.97 1.85
CA ILE A 10 3.22 3.88 1.79
C ILE A 10 3.36 2.91 2.97
N GLN A 11 4.59 2.55 3.37
CA GLN A 11 4.80 1.73 4.56
C GLN A 11 4.34 2.44 5.83
N TYR A 12 4.68 3.72 5.98
CA TYR A 12 4.26 4.51 7.13
C TYR A 12 2.74 4.56 7.26
N LEU A 13 2.04 4.74 6.13
CA LEU A 13 0.58 4.69 6.06
C LEU A 13 0.05 3.33 6.51
N GLU A 14 0.63 2.22 6.04
CA GLU A 14 0.25 0.87 6.48
C GLU A 14 0.47 0.69 7.99
N ASP A 15 1.65 1.04 8.51
CA ASP A 15 1.99 0.90 9.92
C ASP A 15 1.02 1.67 10.82
N GLU A 16 0.59 2.85 10.38
CA GLU A 16 -0.37 3.67 11.10
C GLU A 16 -1.77 3.06 11.11
N THR A 17 -2.27 2.64 9.94
CA THR A 17 -3.56 1.94 9.85
C THR A 17 -3.56 0.62 10.64
N ASN A 18 -2.42 -0.09 10.69
CA ASN A 18 -2.19 -1.29 11.50
C ASN A 18 -2.31 -0.99 13.00
N ASN A 19 -1.66 0.09 13.46
CA ASN A 19 -1.73 0.50 14.87
C ASN A 19 -3.16 0.85 15.28
N GLN A 20 -3.90 1.56 14.43
CA GLN A 20 -5.31 1.88 14.67
C GLN A 20 -6.17 0.61 14.69
N ALA A 21 -6.01 -0.29 13.73
CA ALA A 21 -6.73 -1.56 13.69
C ALA A 21 -6.42 -2.46 14.91
N ARG A 22 -5.21 -2.41 15.46
CA ARG A 22 -4.86 -3.10 16.72
C ARG A 22 -5.63 -2.51 17.91
N PHE A 23 -5.59 -1.20 18.07
CA PHE A 23 -6.29 -0.50 19.14
C PHE A 23 -7.81 -0.76 19.13
N LEU A 24 -8.43 -0.77 17.95
CA LEU A 24 -9.86 -1.06 17.80
C LEU A 24 -10.20 -2.49 18.20
N ARG A 25 -9.35 -3.46 17.81
CA ARG A 25 -9.53 -4.86 18.22
C ARG A 25 -9.48 -5.00 19.74
N GLU A 26 -8.48 -4.39 20.39
CA GLU A 26 -8.35 -4.38 21.84
C GLU A 26 -9.58 -3.76 22.53
N SER A 27 -10.08 -2.64 22.01
CA SER A 27 -11.30 -1.99 22.51
C SER A 27 -12.55 -2.87 22.36
N SER A 28 -12.68 -3.57 21.22
CA SER A 28 -13.82 -4.45 20.93
C SER A 28 -13.89 -5.68 21.85
N PHE A 29 -12.74 -6.13 22.39
CA PHE A 29 -12.68 -7.20 23.39
C PHE A 29 -12.83 -6.69 24.84
N GLY A 30 -13.11 -5.40 25.02
CA GLY A 30 -13.21 -4.75 26.34
C GLY A 30 -11.87 -4.59 27.04
N TRP A 31 -10.75 -4.71 26.33
CA TRP A 31 -9.41 -4.52 26.89
C TRP A 31 -9.02 -3.04 26.94
N ALA A 32 -9.68 -2.20 26.13
CA ALA A 32 -9.66 -0.75 26.25
C ALA A 32 -11.09 -0.25 26.49
N ASN A 33 -11.30 0.57 27.52
CA ASN A 33 -12.59 1.16 27.88
C ASN A 33 -12.98 2.28 26.87
N VAL A 34 -13.27 1.90 25.63
CA VAL A 34 -13.68 2.83 24.57
C VAL A 34 -14.85 2.25 23.80
N ASP A 35 -15.99 2.93 23.86
CA ASP A 35 -17.13 2.65 23.00
C ASP A 35 -16.85 3.19 21.60
N ILE A 36 -16.74 2.28 20.63
CA ILE A 36 -16.55 2.60 19.21
C ILE A 36 -17.84 2.23 18.49
N ASP A 37 -18.42 3.17 17.75
CA ASP A 37 -19.57 2.87 16.91
C ASP A 37 -19.18 1.94 15.74
N ASN A 38 -20.16 1.18 15.25
CA ASN A 38 -19.94 0.17 14.21
C ASN A 38 -19.42 0.74 12.88
N ASP A 39 -19.80 1.97 12.53
CA ASP A 39 -19.40 2.59 11.26
C ASP A 39 -17.93 3.05 11.32
N ALA A 40 -17.49 3.61 12.44
CA ALA A 40 -16.10 3.94 12.71
C ALA A 40 -15.23 2.68 12.76
N PHE A 41 -15.71 1.61 13.41
CA PHE A 41 -15.00 0.32 13.41
C PHE A 41 -14.83 -0.22 11.99
N ARG A 42 -15.92 -0.26 11.20
CA ARG A 42 -15.89 -0.74 9.82
C ARG A 42 -14.96 0.11 8.95
N GLY A 43 -15.08 1.44 9.01
CA GLY A 43 -14.27 2.34 8.20
C GLY A 43 -12.76 2.17 8.45
N MET A 44 -12.35 2.09 9.71
CA MET A 44 -10.94 1.94 10.07
C MET A 44 -10.39 0.54 9.75
N MET A 45 -11.19 -0.52 9.93
CA MET A 45 -10.78 -1.86 9.50
C MET A 45 -10.65 -1.95 7.98
N THR A 46 -11.57 -1.32 7.23
CA THR A 46 -11.46 -1.24 5.76
C THR A 46 -10.22 -0.47 5.35
N ALA A 47 -9.94 0.69 5.96
CA ALA A 47 -8.73 1.48 5.67
C ALA A 47 -7.45 0.68 5.93
N HIS A 48 -7.40 -0.11 7.01
CA HIS A 48 -6.30 -1.04 7.28
C HIS A 48 -6.10 -2.06 6.15
N PHE A 49 -7.17 -2.75 5.71
CA PHE A 49 -7.04 -3.70 4.59
C PHE A 49 -6.64 -3.02 3.28
N GLN A 50 -7.17 -1.82 3.01
CA GLN A 50 -6.82 -1.02 1.85
C GLN A 50 -5.33 -0.63 1.85
N ALA A 51 -4.80 -0.13 2.98
CA ALA A 51 -3.39 0.23 3.13
C ALA A 51 -2.45 -0.96 3.02
N THR A 52 -2.80 -2.09 3.66
CA THR A 52 -2.03 -3.34 3.55
C THR A 52 -2.02 -3.86 2.12
N ASN A 53 -3.16 -3.85 1.42
CA ASN A 53 -3.18 -4.27 0.02
C ASN A 53 -2.32 -3.34 -0.85
N LEU A 54 -2.47 -2.02 -0.70
CA LEU A 54 -1.69 -1.03 -1.43
C LEU A 54 -0.18 -1.22 -1.23
N ASN A 55 0.28 -1.35 0.02
CA ASN A 55 1.69 -1.57 0.33
C ASN A 55 2.20 -2.89 -0.26
N ASN A 56 1.46 -3.99 -0.08
CA ASN A 56 1.85 -5.30 -0.60
C ASN A 56 1.99 -5.28 -2.13
N GLN A 57 0.99 -4.76 -2.85
CA GLN A 57 1.04 -4.73 -4.30
C GLN A 57 2.15 -3.84 -4.83
N LEU A 58 2.33 -2.63 -4.27
CA LEU A 58 3.39 -1.72 -4.72
C LEU A 58 4.78 -2.29 -4.44
N ARG A 59 4.98 -2.96 -3.30
CA ARG A 59 6.25 -3.64 -2.99
C ARG A 59 6.51 -4.83 -3.90
N SER A 60 5.49 -5.65 -4.15
CA SER A 60 5.60 -6.79 -5.06
C SER A 60 5.90 -6.34 -6.49
N LEU A 61 5.22 -5.30 -6.99
CA LEU A 61 5.51 -4.70 -8.29
C LEU A 61 6.94 -4.15 -8.34
N HIS A 62 7.35 -3.38 -7.34
CA HIS A 62 8.72 -2.85 -7.27
C HIS A 62 9.76 -3.97 -7.28
N GLN A 63 9.54 -5.05 -6.52
CA GLN A 63 10.43 -6.20 -6.49
C GLN A 63 10.47 -6.93 -7.84
N ALA A 64 9.32 -7.17 -8.47
CA ALA A 64 9.24 -7.76 -9.81
C ALA A 64 9.99 -6.92 -10.84
N CYS A 65 9.81 -5.59 -10.84
CA CYS A 65 10.55 -4.72 -11.73
C CYS A 65 12.06 -4.72 -11.43
N LYS A 66 12.46 -4.76 -10.16
CA LYS A 66 13.88 -4.88 -9.77
C LYS A 66 14.51 -6.14 -10.34
N ASP A 67 13.83 -7.28 -10.19
CA ASP A 67 14.31 -8.56 -10.70
C ASP A 67 14.35 -8.58 -12.24
N TYR A 68 13.29 -8.11 -12.91
CA TYR A 68 13.25 -8.07 -14.38
C TYR A 68 14.26 -7.10 -14.97
N SER A 69 14.58 -5.99 -14.29
CA SER A 69 15.56 -5.01 -14.78
C SER A 69 16.98 -5.58 -14.93
N VAL A 70 17.26 -6.71 -14.28
CA VAL A 70 18.53 -7.44 -14.32
C VAL A 70 18.39 -8.84 -14.92
N GLY A 71 17.25 -9.15 -15.57
CA GLY A 71 16.99 -10.44 -16.21
C GLY A 71 16.72 -11.60 -15.24
N ASN A 72 16.40 -11.34 -13.97
CA ASN A 72 16.11 -12.36 -12.97
C ASN A 72 14.63 -12.78 -13.03
N PHE A 73 14.28 -13.73 -13.91
CA PHE A 73 12.90 -14.21 -14.04
C PHE A 73 12.59 -15.46 -13.20
N GLU A 74 13.61 -16.14 -12.68
CA GLU A 74 13.52 -17.49 -12.10
C GLU A 74 12.45 -17.63 -11.00
N PRO A 75 12.36 -16.73 -9.99
CA PRO A 75 11.38 -16.90 -8.91
C PRO A 75 9.93 -16.92 -9.41
N TYR A 76 9.65 -16.15 -10.45
CA TYR A 76 8.32 -15.99 -11.02
C TYR A 76 7.99 -17.14 -11.99
N LEU A 77 8.99 -17.63 -12.73
CA LEU A 77 8.89 -18.83 -13.56
C LEU A 77 8.58 -20.07 -12.71
N ASP A 78 9.26 -20.22 -11.58
CA ASP A 78 9.02 -21.31 -10.64
C ASP A 78 7.60 -21.28 -10.08
N LEU A 79 7.17 -20.11 -9.61
CA LEU A 79 5.82 -19.91 -9.09
C LEU A 79 4.77 -20.21 -10.16
N PHE A 80 4.97 -19.70 -11.38
CA PHE A 80 4.11 -19.95 -12.52
C PHE A 80 4.05 -21.43 -12.89
N ASN A 81 5.18 -22.13 -12.91
CA ASN A 81 5.25 -23.55 -13.26
C ASN A 81 4.54 -24.43 -12.22
N ARG A 82 4.59 -24.07 -10.93
CA ARG A 82 3.81 -24.76 -9.89
C ARG A 82 2.31 -24.64 -10.18
N TYR A 83 1.81 -23.42 -10.37
CA TYR A 83 0.39 -23.21 -10.69
C TYR A 83 -0.03 -23.86 -12.01
N ARG A 84 0.81 -23.78 -13.05
CA ARG A 84 0.55 -24.42 -14.35
C ARG A 84 0.42 -25.93 -14.20
N THR A 85 1.27 -26.56 -13.39
CA THR A 85 1.24 -28.00 -13.13
C THR A 85 -0.02 -28.40 -12.36
N GLU A 86 -0.38 -27.62 -11.33
CA GLU A 86 -1.58 -27.86 -10.52
C GLU A 86 -2.88 -27.70 -11.31
N LEU A 87 -2.93 -26.74 -12.25
CA LEU A 87 -4.12 -26.41 -13.04
C LEU A 87 -4.16 -27.11 -14.41
N GLY A 88 -3.15 -27.91 -14.77
CA GLY A 88 -3.08 -28.61 -16.06
C GLY A 88 -2.91 -27.68 -17.27
N GLY A 89 -2.30 -26.51 -17.08
CA GLY A 89 -2.17 -25.48 -18.11
C GLY A 89 -1.08 -25.74 -19.15
N THR A 90 -1.31 -25.32 -20.39
CA THR A 90 -0.34 -25.39 -21.50
C THR A 90 0.23 -24.03 -21.90
N TRP A 91 -0.23 -22.94 -21.28
CA TRP A 91 0.23 -21.58 -21.59
C TRP A 91 1.65 -21.33 -21.07
N GLY A 92 2.38 -20.47 -21.78
CA GLY A 92 3.72 -20.02 -21.39
C GLY A 92 3.66 -18.88 -20.39
N TYR A 93 4.77 -18.69 -19.66
CA TYR A 93 4.93 -17.53 -18.81
C TYR A 93 5.16 -16.28 -19.66
N ASP A 94 4.37 -15.24 -19.40
CA ASP A 94 4.49 -13.92 -20.03
C ASP A 94 4.80 -12.89 -18.93
N PRO A 95 6.01 -12.30 -18.91
CA PRO A 95 6.37 -11.35 -17.87
C PRO A 95 5.61 -10.01 -18.00
N PHE A 96 5.13 -9.64 -19.20
CA PHE A 96 4.24 -8.48 -19.34
C PHE A 96 2.85 -8.78 -18.78
N ALA A 97 2.34 -10.00 -18.96
CA ALA A 97 1.09 -10.41 -18.32
C ALA A 97 1.22 -10.43 -16.79
N HIS A 98 2.39 -10.85 -16.27
CA HIS A 98 2.66 -10.77 -14.84
C HIS A 98 2.71 -9.33 -14.33
N LEU A 99 3.38 -8.39 -15.02
CA LEU A 99 3.32 -6.97 -14.63
C LEU A 99 1.91 -6.38 -14.74
N ALA A 100 1.14 -6.76 -15.75
CA ALA A 100 -0.25 -6.31 -15.92
C ALA A 100 -1.19 -6.87 -14.84
N HIS A 101 -0.85 -8.01 -14.23
CA HIS A 101 -1.64 -8.64 -13.16
C HIS A 101 -1.86 -7.70 -11.97
N TYR A 102 -0.87 -6.89 -11.62
CA TYR A 102 -0.98 -5.90 -10.53
C TYR A 102 -2.06 -4.84 -10.77
N PHE A 103 -2.53 -4.67 -12.00
CA PHE A 103 -3.47 -3.63 -12.41
C PHE A 103 -4.79 -4.20 -12.95
N ASN A 104 -4.96 -5.52 -12.99
CA ASN A 104 -6.16 -6.15 -13.53
C ASN A 104 -7.29 -6.13 -12.48
N ALA A 105 -8.32 -5.31 -12.74
CA ALA A 105 -9.48 -5.11 -11.89
C ALA A 105 -10.32 -6.39 -11.61
N GLU A 106 -10.10 -7.48 -12.35
CA GLU A 106 -10.72 -8.77 -12.07
C GLU A 106 -10.16 -9.42 -10.79
N TYR A 107 -8.97 -9.02 -10.33
CA TYR A 107 -8.38 -9.51 -9.08
C TYR A 107 -8.69 -8.59 -7.92
N THR A 108 -9.19 -9.16 -6.82
CA THR A 108 -9.55 -8.43 -5.60
C THR A 108 -8.37 -7.73 -4.94
N THR A 109 -7.15 -8.17 -5.22
CA THR A 109 -5.92 -7.60 -4.69
C THR A 109 -5.25 -6.62 -5.62
N ALA A 110 -5.72 -6.45 -6.87
CA ALA A 110 -5.09 -5.53 -7.80
C ALA A 110 -5.13 -4.08 -7.32
N LEU A 111 -4.17 -3.29 -7.80
CA LEU A 111 -4.17 -1.84 -7.65
C LEU A 111 -5.39 -1.28 -8.41
N PRO A 112 -6.26 -0.49 -7.75
CA PRO A 112 -7.33 0.22 -8.44
C PRO A 112 -6.79 1.28 -9.40
N ALA A 113 -7.62 1.70 -10.35
CA ALA A 113 -7.21 2.65 -11.38
C ALA A 113 -7.08 4.09 -10.86
N VAL A 114 -7.86 4.43 -9.83
CA VAL A 114 -7.84 5.74 -9.18
C VAL A 114 -7.78 5.57 -7.68
N ILE A 115 -7.05 6.47 -7.00
CA ILE A 115 -6.80 6.35 -5.57
C ILE A 115 -8.08 6.44 -4.73
N GLU A 116 -9.11 7.14 -5.21
CA GLU A 116 -10.40 7.29 -4.52
C GLU A 116 -11.15 5.96 -4.36
N GLN A 117 -10.77 4.91 -5.09
CA GLN A 117 -11.28 3.55 -4.85
C GLN A 117 -10.75 2.95 -3.53
N TYR A 118 -9.68 3.53 -2.96
CA TYR A 118 -9.31 3.35 -1.56
C TYR A 118 -10.00 4.40 -0.67
N ASP A 119 -11.33 4.47 -0.81
CA ASP A 119 -12.18 5.50 -0.20
C ASP A 119 -11.97 5.66 1.30
N CYS A 120 -11.96 4.58 2.07
CA CYS A 120 -11.79 4.60 3.53
C CYS A 120 -10.38 5.07 3.91
N LEU A 121 -9.36 4.69 3.13
CA LEU A 121 -7.99 5.16 3.29
C LEU A 121 -7.87 6.67 3.00
N VAL A 122 -8.47 7.14 1.91
CA VAL A 122 -8.50 8.57 1.54
C VAL A 122 -9.35 9.38 2.52
N TYR A 123 -10.43 8.81 3.04
CA TYR A 123 -11.32 9.49 3.99
C TYR A 123 -10.69 9.68 5.37
N MET A 124 -9.75 8.80 5.77
CA MET A 124 -8.94 9.05 6.97
C MET A 124 -8.06 10.31 6.86
N ASP A 125 -7.70 10.73 5.64
CA ASP A 125 -6.95 11.96 5.35
C ASP A 125 -7.80 13.23 5.50
N CYS A 126 -9.08 13.13 5.14
CA CYS A 126 -9.90 14.30 4.82
C CYS A 126 -10.74 14.87 5.99
N GLY A 127 -10.72 14.29 7.19
CA GLY A 127 -11.55 14.87 8.26
C GLY A 127 -11.78 14.08 9.54
N TYR A 128 -11.32 12.83 9.67
CA TYR A 128 -11.42 12.10 10.94
C TYR A 128 -10.57 12.59 12.14
N PRO A 129 -9.55 13.49 12.02
CA PRO A 129 -8.71 13.84 13.18
C PRO A 129 -9.35 14.79 14.21
N LYS A 130 -10.07 15.85 13.81
CA LYS A 130 -10.31 16.98 14.74
C LYS A 130 -11.25 16.66 15.90
N GLU A 131 -12.41 16.07 15.62
CA GLU A 131 -13.42 15.82 16.66
C GLU A 131 -13.09 14.58 17.52
N ARG A 132 -12.30 13.64 16.98
CA ARG A 132 -11.89 12.42 17.69
C ARG A 132 -10.55 12.52 18.41
N ASN A 133 -9.61 13.35 17.94
CA ASN A 133 -8.41 13.68 18.72
C ASN A 133 -8.79 14.33 20.05
N GLU A 134 -9.85 15.15 20.08
CA GLU A 134 -10.38 15.72 21.32
C GLU A 134 -11.03 14.66 22.23
N GLN A 135 -11.74 13.67 21.67
CA GLN A 135 -12.30 12.55 22.45
C GLN A 135 -11.22 11.58 22.95
N LEU A 136 -10.20 11.25 22.14
CA LEU A 136 -9.08 10.39 22.53
C LEU A 136 -8.15 11.09 23.53
N GLU A 137 -7.92 12.41 23.40
CA GLU A 137 -7.29 13.24 24.43
C GLU A 137 -8.11 13.24 25.74
N GLY A 138 -9.44 13.34 25.66
CA GLY A 138 -10.34 13.31 26.81
C GLY A 138 -10.32 11.96 27.55
N ILE A 139 -10.31 10.85 26.81
CA ILE A 139 -10.19 9.48 27.36
C ILE A 139 -8.81 9.26 27.99
N ARG A 140 -7.74 9.80 27.40
CA ARG A 140 -6.37 9.70 27.95
C ARG A 140 -6.18 10.51 29.24
N LYS A 141 -6.78 11.69 29.36
CA LYS A 141 -6.71 12.53 30.58
C LYS A 141 -7.45 11.92 31.78
N ASN A 142 -8.45 11.08 31.55
CA ASN A 142 -9.21 10.42 32.62
C ASN A 142 -8.57 9.13 33.15
N ASN A 143 -7.53 8.60 32.48
CA ASN A 143 -6.81 7.38 32.87
C ASN A 143 -5.44 7.65 33.51
N THR A 144 -5.23 8.80 34.16
CA THR A 144 -3.98 9.11 34.86
C THR A 144 -3.80 8.27 36.13
N GLY A 145 -3.27 7.06 35.92
CA GLY A 145 -2.52 6.27 36.88
C GLY A 145 -1.26 5.63 36.29
N THR A 146 -1.10 5.65 34.96
CA THR A 146 0.07 5.09 34.28
C THR A 146 0.71 6.14 33.37
N ASN A 147 2.01 6.38 33.59
CA ASN A 147 2.87 7.28 32.83
C ASN A 147 3.03 6.79 31.38
N TYR A 148 2.05 7.04 30.52
CA TYR A 148 2.24 7.00 29.08
C TYR A 148 2.53 8.42 28.60
N SER A 149 3.77 8.61 28.16
CA SER A 149 4.30 9.84 27.61
C SER A 149 3.32 10.44 26.59
N SER A 150 2.91 11.67 26.87
CA SER A 150 2.24 12.56 25.94
C SER A 150 3.00 12.66 24.62
N ASN A 151 2.24 12.95 23.55
CA ASN A 151 2.66 13.27 22.18
C ASN A 151 2.66 12.11 21.21
N VAL A 152 1.47 11.69 20.75
CA VAL A 152 1.32 11.47 19.30
C VAL A 152 -0.12 11.78 18.90
N VAL A 153 -0.35 13.03 18.50
CA VAL A 153 -1.40 13.38 17.54
C VAL A 153 -0.71 13.20 16.20
N ILE A 154 -1.02 12.12 15.50
CA ILE A 154 -0.52 11.94 14.13
C ILE A 154 -1.58 12.57 13.23
N ASP A 155 -1.35 13.82 12.83
CA ASP A 155 -1.93 14.31 11.58
C ASP A 155 -1.33 13.42 10.48
N ILE A 156 -2.11 12.45 10.02
CA ILE A 156 -1.71 11.62 8.89
C ILE A 156 -1.99 12.47 7.66
N GLU A 157 -0.95 13.09 7.12
CA GLU A 157 -1.01 13.61 5.75
C GLU A 157 -0.88 12.38 4.82
N ILE A 158 -2.00 11.69 4.57
CA ILE A 158 -2.13 10.62 3.56
C ILE A 158 -2.04 11.26 2.16
N GLY A 159 -2.52 12.50 2.00
CA GLY A 159 -2.53 13.24 0.74
C GLY A 159 -1.17 13.30 0.03
N PRO A 160 -0.08 13.70 0.71
CA PRO A 160 1.28 13.63 0.16
C PRO A 160 1.70 12.21 -0.26
N SER A 161 1.34 11.19 0.51
CA SER A 161 1.72 9.79 0.28
C SER A 161 1.09 9.20 -0.98
N LEU A 162 -0.07 9.73 -1.39
CA LEU A 162 -0.86 9.20 -2.50
C LEU A 162 -0.98 10.14 -3.70
N LYS A 163 -0.41 11.35 -3.63
CA LYS A 163 -0.56 12.42 -4.64
C LYS A 163 -0.17 11.99 -6.07
N GLY A 164 0.81 11.09 -6.21
CA GLY A 164 1.28 10.62 -7.51
C GLY A 164 0.64 9.32 -8.00
N TYR A 165 -0.33 8.76 -7.28
CA TYR A 165 -0.85 7.42 -7.54
C TYR A 165 -1.50 7.24 -8.92
N ASP A 166 -2.46 8.09 -9.27
CA ASP A 166 -3.19 7.95 -10.54
C ASP A 166 -2.24 8.09 -11.74
N GLU A 167 -1.29 9.03 -11.64
CA GLU A 167 -0.26 9.22 -12.67
C GLU A 167 0.69 8.03 -12.72
N PHE A 168 1.09 7.49 -11.57
CA PHE A 168 1.90 6.27 -11.47
C PHE A 168 1.20 5.09 -12.14
N TYR A 169 -0.08 4.86 -11.83
CA TYR A 169 -0.91 3.80 -12.40
C TYR A 169 -0.96 3.91 -13.93
N ALA A 170 -1.35 5.08 -14.44
CA ALA A 170 -1.49 5.32 -15.87
C ALA A 170 -0.15 5.15 -16.61
N ARG A 171 0.95 5.64 -16.03
CA ARG A 171 2.29 5.50 -16.63
C ARG A 171 2.76 4.05 -16.63
N CYS A 172 2.54 3.29 -15.56
CA CYS A 172 2.89 1.86 -15.52
C CYS A 172 2.19 1.10 -16.65
N LEU A 173 0.88 1.26 -16.80
CA LEU A 173 0.12 0.60 -17.86
C LEU A 173 0.58 1.05 -19.26
N SER A 174 0.86 2.34 -19.45
CA SER A 174 1.39 2.86 -20.72
C SER A 174 2.73 2.19 -21.07
N LEU A 175 3.65 2.10 -20.10
CA LEU A 175 4.96 1.47 -20.29
C LEU A 175 4.82 -0.02 -20.62
N ILE A 176 3.98 -0.76 -19.87
CA ILE A 176 3.72 -2.18 -20.15
C ILE A 176 3.23 -2.36 -21.58
N ASN A 177 2.25 -1.55 -22.02
CA ASN A 177 1.68 -1.65 -23.36
C ASN A 177 2.65 -1.22 -24.48
N GLU A 178 3.53 -0.24 -24.22
CA GLU A 178 4.54 0.22 -25.17
C GLU A 178 5.63 -0.82 -25.37
N TYR A 179 6.26 -1.26 -24.28
CA TYR A 179 7.40 -2.15 -24.33
C TYR A 179 7.03 -3.59 -24.70
N ARG A 180 5.77 -4.01 -24.46
CA ARG A 180 5.27 -5.30 -24.95
C ARG A 180 5.32 -5.42 -26.48
N LYS A 181 5.16 -4.31 -27.21
CA LYS A 181 5.20 -4.30 -28.69
C LYS A 181 6.59 -4.64 -29.24
N ILE A 182 7.64 -4.34 -28.46
CA ILE A 182 9.04 -4.56 -28.83
C ILE A 182 9.70 -5.70 -28.04
N GLY A 183 9.00 -6.29 -27.07
CA GLY A 183 9.49 -7.43 -26.28
C GLY A 183 10.57 -7.11 -25.25
N ASP A 184 10.78 -5.83 -24.91
CA ASP A 184 11.84 -5.39 -24.01
C ASP A 184 11.31 -5.18 -22.58
N VAL A 185 11.21 -6.28 -21.84
CA VAL A 185 10.71 -6.27 -20.46
C VAL A 185 11.70 -5.63 -19.49
N GLU A 186 13.02 -5.73 -19.76
CA GLU A 186 14.04 -5.18 -18.88
C GLU A 186 13.98 -3.66 -18.85
N GLU A 187 13.88 -3.02 -20.02
CA GLU A 187 13.75 -1.57 -20.10
C GLU A 187 12.39 -1.10 -19.58
N CYS A 188 11.31 -1.84 -19.85
CA CYS A 188 10.00 -1.58 -19.23
C CYS A 188 10.11 -1.52 -17.69
N ALA A 189 10.74 -2.54 -17.11
CA ALA A 189 10.93 -2.65 -15.68
C ALA A 189 11.81 -1.50 -15.12
N LYS A 190 12.88 -1.12 -15.82
CA LYS A 190 13.72 0.04 -15.45
C LYS A 190 12.92 1.34 -15.45
N LYS A 191 12.05 1.56 -16.44
CA LYS A 191 11.19 2.75 -16.52
C LYS A 191 10.16 2.78 -15.40
N ILE A 192 9.53 1.64 -15.08
CA ILE A 192 8.60 1.54 -13.95
C ILE A 192 9.31 1.79 -12.62
N LEU A 193 10.50 1.21 -12.42
CA LEU A 193 11.32 1.48 -11.22
C LEU A 193 11.63 2.96 -11.04
N ALA A 194 11.88 3.69 -12.13
CA ALA A 194 12.16 5.12 -12.09
C ALA A 194 10.94 5.98 -11.68
N LEU A 195 9.73 5.39 -11.60
CA LEU A 195 8.55 6.04 -11.04
C LEU A 195 8.48 5.93 -9.52
N PHE A 196 9.31 5.09 -8.89
CA PHE A 196 9.43 5.02 -7.43
C PHE A 196 10.52 5.99 -6.95
N GLU A 197 10.34 6.57 -5.76
CA GLU A 197 11.37 7.39 -5.15
C GLU A 197 12.61 6.55 -4.83
N PRO A 198 13.82 7.03 -5.18
CA PRO A 198 15.04 6.38 -4.74
C PRO A 198 15.04 6.41 -3.22
N SER A 199 15.08 5.24 -2.60
CA SER A 199 15.09 5.09 -1.15
C SER A 199 16.38 5.64 -0.56
N VAL A 200 16.50 6.96 -0.43
CA VAL A 200 17.64 7.60 0.21
C VAL A 200 17.52 7.31 1.71
N PHE A 201 18.23 6.30 2.19
CA PHE A 201 18.55 6.18 3.62
C PHE A 201 19.48 7.33 3.97
N LYS A 202 18.93 8.48 4.36
CA LYS A 202 19.67 9.39 5.24
C LYS A 202 19.71 8.69 6.60
N SER A 203 20.80 7.99 6.88
CA SER A 203 21.15 7.64 8.24
C SER A 203 21.07 8.92 9.07
N ARG A 204 20.13 8.99 10.01
CA ARG A 204 20.17 10.01 11.07
C ARG A 204 21.43 9.72 11.87
N THR A 205 22.52 10.38 11.54
CA THR A 205 23.59 10.65 12.50
C THR A 205 23.06 11.71 13.45
N SER A 206 22.70 11.32 14.65
CA SER A 206 22.56 12.17 15.83
C SER A 206 22.92 11.34 17.04
#